data_AF-A0A371NWH9-F1
#
_entry.id   AF-A0A371NWH9-F1
#
_cell.length_a   1.000
_cell.length_b   1.000
_cell.length_c   1.000
_cell.angle_alpha   90.00
_cell.angle_beta   90.00
_cell.angle_gamma   90.00
#
_symmetry.space_group_name_H-M   'P 1'
#
loop_
_entity.id
_entity.type
_entity.pdbx_description
1 polymer ?
#
loop_
_entity_poly.entity_id
_entity_poly.type
_entity_poly.pdbx_seq_one_letter_code
_entity_poly.pdbx_strand_id
1 'polypeptide(L)'
;MIPVIDGHNDLAWARRENHGYTVTGLDGVVPELHTDLPRLAAGGVGGQFWSVWVDPELTGAEQVTATLEQIDFVQRFIAAYPDRLAAARTAADVRAAMTEGRIASLIGVEGGAQIDGSLAVLRQYARLGARYMTLTWSRTIDWADSATDEPRHGGLTDFGRDVVREMNRIGMLVDLSHVASTTMRDALAVSTRPVVVSHSCALALCDHPRNVPDDVLAAIGAQGGVVMVAFVPSFVSQARREWVLAGEHGEPPSVGIADVADHIEHIRDVAGVQAVGLGADYDGTGSMPGGLEDVSRYQDLLEELRGRGWSPQDLEAVAHGNVLRVLEASDADHAAFLAGTAGEPLSVAPAVDLTQRAAERAPRALVVVNAEPSGPRRLGRWLEEEGVVVDAVLGSDGLPADLDGYDGLVMLGGGLMPDDDDRAPWLAQERVLARQAIEADLPTLGICLGGQLLAHVAGGEVRASFGPKERGATLITPSPHGAEDALLSALEDAAHMIENHQDMITALPPDAVLLASSGAVENQAFRLGAHVRGLQFHPEVGAEDLERWQEPTTRAEGDRPVAELLAEARAVDEVNTRASRAMAAAFAAEVRAAAHARTAGGAAST
;
A
#
# COMPACT_ATOMS: atom_id res chain seq x y z
N MET A 1 -22.68 18.08 -36.94
CA MET A 1 -22.03 17.50 -35.75
C MET A 1 -21.28 18.62 -35.08
N ILE A 2 -21.51 18.84 -33.78
CA ILE A 2 -20.75 19.82 -32.99
C ILE A 2 -19.62 19.02 -32.34
N PRO A 3 -18.34 19.37 -32.56
CA PRO A 3 -17.25 18.68 -31.90
C PRO A 3 -17.33 18.78 -30.38
N VAL A 4 -17.00 17.70 -29.67
CA VAL A 4 -17.01 17.66 -28.20
C VAL A 4 -15.59 17.59 -27.66
N ILE A 5 -15.31 18.35 -26.60
CA ILE A 5 -14.16 18.13 -25.72
C ILE A 5 -14.67 17.47 -24.46
N ASP A 6 -14.27 16.23 -24.25
CA ASP A 6 -14.58 15.49 -23.04
C ASP A 6 -13.44 15.63 -22.00
N GLY A 7 -13.81 15.85 -20.74
CA GLY A 7 -12.91 16.16 -19.64
C GLY A 7 -12.27 14.96 -18.94
N HIS A 8 -12.81 13.76 -19.14
CA HIS A 8 -12.37 12.59 -18.37
C HIS A 8 -12.74 11.26 -19.05
N ASN A 9 -11.72 10.50 -19.41
CA ASN A 9 -11.85 9.16 -19.98
C ASN A 9 -10.68 8.28 -19.53
N ASP A 10 -10.99 7.11 -18.97
CA ASP A 10 -10.06 6.19 -18.32
C ASP A 10 -9.53 5.07 -19.23
N LEU A 11 -9.59 5.26 -20.56
CA LEU A 11 -9.04 4.30 -21.53
C LEU A 11 -7.62 3.83 -21.17
N ALA A 12 -6.77 4.71 -20.63
CA ALA A 12 -5.42 4.35 -20.21
C ALA A 12 -5.41 3.24 -19.15
N TRP A 13 -6.22 3.39 -18.10
CA TRP A 13 -6.34 2.37 -17.06
C TRP A 13 -7.01 1.10 -17.58
N ALA A 14 -8.09 1.21 -18.35
CA ALA A 14 -8.75 0.03 -18.93
C ALA A 14 -7.80 -0.80 -19.83
N ARG A 15 -6.85 -0.14 -20.50
CA ARG A 15 -5.79 -0.80 -21.27
C ARG A 15 -4.66 -1.38 -20.42
N ARG A 16 -4.39 -0.81 -19.24
CA ARG A 16 -3.46 -1.41 -18.25
C ARG A 16 -3.97 -2.78 -17.83
N GLU A 17 -5.17 -2.84 -17.26
CA GLU A 17 -5.70 -4.04 -16.60
C GLU A 17 -5.86 -5.23 -17.55
N ASN A 18 -6.44 -4.96 -18.72
CA ASN A 18 -6.93 -6.04 -19.59
C ASN A 18 -6.02 -6.30 -20.80
N HIS A 19 -5.07 -5.40 -21.08
CA HIS A 19 -4.34 -5.41 -22.35
C HIS A 19 -2.85 -5.07 -22.24
N GLY A 20 -2.29 -4.99 -21.03
CA GLY A 20 -0.86 -4.76 -20.81
C GLY A 20 -0.32 -3.53 -21.55
N TYR A 21 -1.11 -2.45 -21.58
CA TYR A 21 -0.78 -1.19 -22.26
C TYR A 21 -0.59 -1.24 -23.77
N THR A 22 -1.05 -2.29 -24.46
CA THR A 22 -0.99 -2.27 -25.93
C THR A 22 -1.80 -1.11 -26.49
N VAL A 23 -1.30 -0.45 -27.53
CA VAL A 23 -2.02 0.62 -28.25
C VAL A 23 -2.71 0.08 -29.50
N THR A 24 -2.42 -1.15 -29.91
CA THR A 24 -2.95 -1.73 -31.15
C THR A 24 -4.43 -2.10 -31.05
N GLY A 25 -5.15 -1.99 -32.17
CA GLY A 25 -6.54 -2.44 -32.31
C GLY A 25 -7.59 -1.39 -31.95
N LEU A 26 -7.18 -0.20 -31.47
CA LEU A 26 -8.09 0.91 -31.16
C LEU A 26 -8.61 1.63 -32.42
N ASP A 27 -8.07 1.33 -33.59
CA ASP A 27 -8.57 1.74 -34.91
C ASP A 27 -9.78 0.91 -35.40
N GLY A 28 -10.08 -0.20 -34.71
CA GLY A 28 -11.31 -0.97 -34.86
C GLY A 28 -12.26 -0.80 -33.66
N VAL A 29 -13.41 -1.47 -33.71
CA VAL A 29 -14.34 -1.51 -32.57
C VAL A 29 -13.82 -2.47 -31.51
N VAL A 30 -13.79 -2.02 -30.25
CA VAL A 30 -13.40 -2.84 -29.09
C VAL A 30 -14.62 -3.00 -28.17
N PRO A 31 -15.39 -4.10 -28.29
CA PRO A 31 -16.67 -4.26 -27.59
C PRO A 31 -16.58 -4.19 -26.06
N GLU A 32 -15.44 -4.55 -25.49
CA GLU A 32 -15.20 -4.58 -24.05
C GLU A 32 -14.96 -3.17 -23.45
N LEU A 33 -14.74 -2.17 -24.31
CA LEU A 33 -14.49 -0.79 -23.91
C LEU A 33 -15.65 0.11 -24.30
N HIS A 34 -15.79 1.24 -23.62
CA HIS A 34 -16.60 2.36 -24.08
C HIS A 34 -15.88 3.14 -25.20
N THR A 35 -14.56 3.04 -25.32
CA THR A 35 -13.77 3.88 -26.22
C THR A 35 -13.03 3.12 -27.31
N ASP A 36 -13.18 3.59 -28.54
CA ASP A 36 -12.29 3.31 -29.67
C ASP A 36 -12.35 4.44 -30.72
N LEU A 37 -11.40 4.48 -31.66
CA LEU A 37 -11.29 5.56 -32.65
C LEU A 37 -12.49 5.65 -33.60
N PRO A 38 -13.14 4.55 -34.05
CA PRO A 38 -14.39 4.64 -34.79
C PRO A 38 -15.52 5.31 -33.99
N ARG A 39 -15.75 4.90 -32.73
CA ARG A 39 -16.81 5.47 -31.90
C ARG A 39 -16.53 6.91 -31.50
N LEU A 40 -15.28 7.27 -31.19
CA LEU A 40 -14.90 8.67 -30.93
C LEU A 40 -15.26 9.58 -32.11
N ALA A 41 -15.00 9.12 -33.34
CA ALA A 41 -15.40 9.85 -34.54
C ALA A 41 -16.91 9.93 -34.72
N ALA A 42 -17.64 8.83 -34.45
CA ALA A 42 -19.10 8.80 -34.54
C ALA A 42 -19.77 9.75 -33.53
N GLY A 43 -19.22 9.88 -32.32
CA GLY A 43 -19.68 10.81 -31.30
C GLY A 43 -19.26 12.26 -31.51
N GLY A 44 -18.38 12.50 -32.48
CA GLY A 44 -17.86 13.83 -32.77
C GLY A 44 -16.88 14.33 -31.71
N VAL A 45 -16.13 13.45 -31.07
CA VAL A 45 -15.10 13.87 -30.11
C VAL A 45 -13.98 14.58 -30.87
N GLY A 46 -13.81 15.88 -30.61
CA GLY A 46 -12.77 16.73 -31.17
C GLY A 46 -11.59 16.97 -30.22
N GLY A 47 -11.80 16.72 -28.93
CA GLY A 47 -10.74 16.67 -27.94
C GLY A 47 -11.08 15.76 -26.77
N GLN A 48 -10.05 15.21 -26.13
CA GLN A 48 -10.18 14.32 -24.98
C GLN A 48 -9.07 14.62 -23.99
N PHE A 49 -9.43 14.81 -22.73
CA PHE A 49 -8.50 14.62 -21.63
C PHE A 49 -8.46 13.14 -21.27
N TRP A 50 -7.32 12.50 -21.55
CA TRP A 50 -7.06 11.12 -21.15
C TRP A 50 -6.62 11.12 -19.70
N SER A 51 -7.40 10.46 -18.86
CA SER A 51 -7.05 10.25 -17.46
C SER A 51 -5.80 9.37 -17.37
N VAL A 52 -4.89 9.74 -16.49
CA VAL A 52 -3.74 8.92 -16.07
C VAL A 52 -3.90 8.50 -14.62
N TRP A 53 -5.13 8.15 -14.25
CA TRP A 53 -5.48 7.57 -12.95
C TRP A 53 -4.63 6.34 -12.62
N VAL A 54 -4.42 6.11 -11.33
CA VAL A 54 -3.77 4.91 -10.79
C VAL A 54 -4.50 4.44 -9.55
N ASP A 55 -4.45 3.13 -9.31
CA ASP A 55 -5.03 2.52 -8.12
C ASP A 55 -4.48 3.14 -6.81
N PRO A 56 -5.32 3.66 -5.91
CA PRO A 56 -4.86 4.25 -4.64
C PRO A 56 -4.37 3.23 -3.62
N GLU A 57 -4.44 1.93 -3.89
CA GLU A 57 -3.73 0.91 -3.10
C GLU A 57 -2.21 1.03 -3.27
N LEU A 58 -1.72 1.53 -4.40
CA LEU A 58 -0.32 1.89 -4.58
C LEU A 58 0.04 3.05 -3.65
N THR A 59 1.27 3.08 -3.14
CA THR A 59 1.69 4.15 -2.20
C THR A 59 3.01 4.80 -2.61
N GLY A 60 3.16 6.08 -2.23
CA GLY A 60 4.36 6.88 -2.47
C GLY A 60 4.92 6.77 -3.89
N ALA A 61 6.18 6.34 -4.00
CA ALA A 61 6.90 6.21 -5.27
C ALA A 61 6.26 5.23 -6.28
N GLU A 62 5.45 4.28 -5.82
CA GLU A 62 4.74 3.35 -6.71
C GLU A 62 3.64 4.07 -7.51
N GLN A 63 2.89 4.98 -6.87
CA GLN A 63 1.94 5.83 -7.58
C GLN A 63 2.66 6.71 -8.60
N VAL A 64 3.82 7.25 -8.25
CA VAL A 64 4.63 8.07 -9.17
C VAL A 64 5.01 7.26 -10.40
N THR A 65 5.47 6.02 -10.21
CA THR A 65 5.88 5.11 -11.27
C THR A 65 4.69 4.73 -12.17
N ALA A 66 3.57 4.30 -11.59
CA ALA A 66 2.38 3.94 -12.35
C ALA A 66 1.81 5.12 -13.15
N THR A 67 1.88 6.34 -12.60
CA THR A 67 1.46 7.55 -13.32
C THR A 67 2.33 7.81 -14.55
N LEU A 68 3.65 7.59 -14.44
CA LEU A 68 4.56 7.73 -15.58
C LEU A 68 4.27 6.68 -16.68
N GLU A 69 3.91 5.45 -16.30
CA GLU A 69 3.47 4.41 -17.25
C GLU A 69 2.18 4.80 -17.97
N GLN A 70 1.21 5.36 -17.25
CA GLN A 70 -0.05 5.85 -17.82
C GLN A 70 0.18 7.01 -18.80
N ILE A 71 1.03 7.97 -18.43
CA ILE A 71 1.44 9.07 -19.32
C ILE A 71 2.12 8.52 -20.58
N ASP A 72 3.03 7.56 -20.43
CA ASP A 72 3.70 6.89 -21.55
C ASP A 72 2.70 6.18 -22.47
N PHE A 73 1.69 5.48 -21.91
CA PHE A 73 0.63 4.88 -22.71
C PHE A 73 -0.09 5.91 -23.57
N VAL A 74 -0.54 7.04 -23.00
CA VAL A 74 -1.25 8.08 -23.77
C VAL A 74 -0.35 8.65 -24.88
N GLN A 75 0.94 8.89 -24.60
CA GLN A 75 1.88 9.37 -25.60
C GLN A 75 2.10 8.37 -26.74
N ARG A 76 2.26 7.08 -26.42
CA ARG A 76 2.35 6.01 -27.43
C ARG A 76 1.06 5.85 -28.22
N PHE A 77 -0.10 6.01 -27.59
CA PHE A 77 -1.40 5.93 -28.26
C PHE A 77 -1.54 7.03 -29.30
N ILE A 78 -1.20 8.27 -28.94
CA ILE A 78 -1.17 9.40 -29.89
C ILE A 78 -0.19 9.13 -31.03
N ALA A 79 1.01 8.63 -30.73
CA ALA A 79 2.04 8.35 -31.72
C ALA A 79 1.69 7.19 -32.67
N ALA A 80 0.89 6.22 -32.22
CA ALA A 80 0.45 5.09 -33.03
C ALA A 80 -0.62 5.47 -34.06
N TYR A 81 -1.39 6.54 -33.80
CA TYR A 81 -2.50 6.98 -34.66
C TYR A 81 -2.41 8.46 -35.05
N PRO A 82 -1.31 8.92 -35.67
CA PRO A 82 -1.05 10.35 -35.90
C PRO A 82 -2.03 11.02 -36.87
N ASP A 83 -2.65 10.23 -37.76
CA ASP A 83 -3.69 10.71 -38.70
C ASP A 83 -5.04 10.94 -38.01
N ARG A 84 -5.21 10.45 -36.78
CA ARG A 84 -6.47 10.51 -36.01
C ARG A 84 -6.33 11.32 -34.73
N LEU A 85 -5.16 11.31 -34.10
CA LEU A 85 -4.88 11.93 -32.82
C LEU A 85 -3.78 12.99 -32.96
N ALA A 86 -3.85 14.02 -32.14
CA ALA A 86 -2.81 15.04 -32.03
C ALA A 86 -2.56 15.33 -30.55
N ALA A 87 -1.30 15.32 -30.10
CA ALA A 87 -0.98 15.78 -28.77
C ALA A 87 -1.34 17.27 -28.66
N ALA A 88 -2.08 17.64 -27.61
CA ALA A 88 -2.45 19.01 -27.35
C ALA A 88 -2.09 19.37 -25.91
N ARG A 89 -1.47 20.54 -25.73
CA ARG A 89 -1.23 21.11 -24.40
C ARG A 89 -2.03 22.37 -24.24
N THR A 90 -2.14 23.20 -25.27
CA THR A 90 -2.79 24.53 -25.22
C THR A 90 -4.15 24.55 -25.92
N ALA A 91 -4.97 25.57 -25.66
CA ALA A 91 -6.21 25.78 -26.39
C ALA A 91 -5.96 25.99 -27.89
N ALA A 92 -4.81 26.58 -28.25
CA ALA A 92 -4.39 26.72 -29.64
C ALA A 92 -4.11 25.35 -30.29
N ASP A 93 -3.43 24.44 -29.60
CA ASP A 93 -3.18 23.08 -30.10
C ASP A 93 -4.50 22.33 -30.31
N VAL A 94 -5.44 22.47 -29.38
CA VAL A 94 -6.76 21.85 -29.49
C VAL A 94 -7.50 22.35 -30.73
N ARG A 95 -7.57 23.68 -30.92
CA ARG A 95 -8.21 24.28 -32.10
C ARG A 95 -7.53 23.83 -33.41
N ALA A 96 -6.20 23.73 -33.42
CA ALA A 96 -5.44 23.26 -34.58
C ALA A 96 -5.79 21.81 -34.93
N ALA A 97 -5.76 20.90 -33.94
CA ALA A 97 -6.11 19.50 -34.14
C ALA A 97 -7.55 19.33 -34.66
N MET A 98 -8.52 20.02 -34.06
CA MET A 98 -9.91 20.00 -34.51
C MET A 98 -10.07 20.51 -35.95
N THR A 99 -9.33 21.56 -36.33
CA THR A 99 -9.34 22.10 -37.70
C THR A 99 -8.78 21.10 -38.71
N GLU A 100 -7.81 20.30 -38.29
CA GLU A 100 -7.19 19.24 -39.10
C GLU A 100 -8.02 17.94 -39.12
N GLY A 101 -9.15 17.90 -38.41
CA GLY A 101 -10.00 16.70 -38.30
C GLY A 101 -9.40 15.61 -37.41
N ARG A 102 -8.46 15.96 -36.53
CA ARG A 102 -7.84 15.08 -35.54
C ARG A 102 -8.39 15.36 -34.14
N ILE A 103 -8.36 14.35 -33.29
CA ILE A 103 -8.77 14.48 -31.89
C ILE A 103 -7.59 15.05 -31.10
N ALA A 104 -7.79 16.23 -30.51
CA ALA A 104 -6.85 16.82 -29.58
C ALA A 104 -6.75 15.96 -28.32
N SER A 105 -5.58 15.44 -28.01
CA SER A 105 -5.34 14.53 -26.89
C SER A 105 -4.54 15.23 -25.82
N LEU A 106 -5.19 15.51 -24.69
CA LEU A 106 -4.62 16.11 -23.49
C LEU A 106 -4.49 15.03 -22.39
N ILE A 107 -3.73 15.34 -21.34
CA ILE A 107 -3.50 14.43 -20.21
C ILE A 107 -4.01 15.07 -18.91
N GLY A 108 -4.72 14.28 -18.10
CA GLY A 108 -5.22 14.66 -16.79
C GLY A 108 -4.78 13.70 -15.69
N VAL A 109 -4.14 14.20 -14.64
CA VAL A 109 -3.73 13.38 -13.48
C VAL A 109 -4.90 13.30 -12.51
N GLU A 110 -5.33 12.12 -12.10
CA GLU A 110 -6.54 11.92 -11.30
C GLU A 110 -6.23 11.52 -9.85
N GLY A 111 -5.58 12.42 -9.12
CA GLY A 111 -5.35 12.25 -7.69
C GLY A 111 -4.05 12.89 -7.21
N GLY A 112 -4.13 13.64 -6.11
CA GLY A 112 -2.97 14.29 -5.51
C GLY A 112 -1.94 13.34 -4.88
N ALA A 113 -2.33 12.12 -4.52
CA ALA A 113 -1.37 11.12 -4.03
C ALA A 113 -0.32 10.77 -5.09
N GLN A 114 -0.63 10.94 -6.38
CA GLN A 114 0.28 10.66 -7.50
C GLN A 114 1.52 11.55 -7.51
N ILE A 115 1.52 12.69 -6.80
CA ILE A 115 2.73 13.53 -6.67
C ILE A 115 3.59 13.18 -5.46
N ASP A 116 3.17 12.25 -4.60
CA ASP A 116 3.91 11.80 -3.41
C ASP A 116 4.46 12.97 -2.56
N GLY A 117 3.59 13.95 -2.27
CA GLY A 117 3.96 15.15 -1.51
C GLY A 117 5.02 16.05 -2.19
N SER A 118 5.28 15.88 -3.48
CA SER A 118 6.38 16.54 -4.18
C SER A 118 5.92 17.48 -5.30
N LEU A 119 6.08 18.79 -5.07
CA LEU A 119 5.91 19.81 -6.12
C LEU A 119 6.87 19.60 -7.29
N ALA A 120 8.00 18.93 -7.08
CA ALA A 120 8.92 18.60 -8.16
C ALA A 120 8.32 17.54 -9.11
N VAL A 121 7.64 16.52 -8.57
CA VAL A 121 6.91 15.51 -9.35
C VAL A 121 5.76 16.16 -10.13
N LEU A 122 4.97 17.02 -9.48
CA LEU A 122 3.93 17.83 -10.13
C LEU A 122 4.46 18.57 -11.38
N ARG A 123 5.60 19.26 -11.23
CA ARG A 123 6.27 19.93 -12.35
C ARG A 123 6.72 18.97 -13.45
N GLN A 124 7.15 17.75 -13.12
CA GLN A 124 7.52 16.77 -14.14
C GLN A 124 6.30 16.29 -14.92
N TYR A 125 5.16 16.04 -14.27
CA TYR A 125 3.92 15.69 -14.98
C TYR A 125 3.50 16.80 -15.95
N ALA A 126 3.57 18.07 -15.52
CA ALA A 126 3.32 19.19 -16.41
C ALA A 126 4.26 19.21 -17.63
N ARG A 127 5.57 18.94 -17.46
CA ARG A 127 6.52 18.84 -18.59
C ARG A 127 6.21 17.69 -19.54
N LEU A 128 5.75 16.57 -19.00
CA LEU A 128 5.34 15.39 -19.75
C LEU A 128 3.99 15.58 -20.48
N GLY A 129 3.25 16.64 -20.18
CA GLY A 129 2.08 17.07 -20.93
C GLY A 129 0.77 17.05 -20.15
N ALA A 130 0.78 16.70 -18.86
CA ALA A 130 -0.40 16.82 -18.02
C ALA A 130 -0.84 18.30 -17.90
N ARG A 131 -2.14 18.55 -18.10
CA ARG A 131 -2.73 19.89 -18.08
C ARG A 131 -3.76 20.11 -16.98
N TYR A 132 -4.21 19.07 -16.29
CA TYR A 132 -4.86 19.21 -14.99
C TYR A 132 -4.35 18.17 -13.99
N MET A 133 -4.60 18.43 -12.71
CA MET A 133 -4.55 17.41 -11.66
C MET A 133 -5.76 17.52 -10.74
N THR A 134 -6.44 16.42 -10.50
CA THR A 134 -7.48 16.27 -9.47
C THR A 134 -6.82 16.23 -8.09
N LEU A 135 -7.23 17.09 -7.16
CA LEU A 135 -6.48 17.24 -5.89
C LEU A 135 -6.56 16.01 -4.98
N THR A 136 -7.62 15.21 -5.09
CA THR A 136 -7.76 13.89 -4.45
C THR A 136 -8.41 12.91 -5.43
N TRP A 137 -8.37 11.63 -5.11
CA TRP A 137 -9.32 10.65 -5.65
C TRP A 137 -10.29 10.26 -4.51
N SER A 138 -10.53 8.97 -4.29
CA SER A 138 -11.49 8.48 -3.29
C SER A 138 -11.02 8.53 -1.83
N ARG A 139 -9.73 8.82 -1.56
CA ARG A 139 -9.14 8.84 -0.21
C ARG A 139 -8.63 10.22 0.19
N THR A 140 -8.77 10.55 1.47
CA THR A 140 -8.16 11.72 2.09
C THR A 140 -6.65 11.50 2.20
N ILE A 141 -5.87 12.42 1.62
CA ILE A 141 -4.40 12.38 1.58
C ILE A 141 -3.82 13.37 2.58
N ASP A 142 -2.49 13.39 2.75
CA ASP A 142 -1.83 14.20 3.79
C ASP A 142 -2.04 15.71 3.68
N TRP A 143 -2.57 16.19 2.56
CA TRP A 143 -2.74 17.62 2.30
C TRP A 143 -4.10 18.05 1.71
N ALA A 144 -5.03 17.11 1.49
CA ALA A 144 -6.36 17.40 0.97
C ALA A 144 -7.39 16.34 1.38
N ASP A 145 -8.59 16.78 1.75
CA ASP A 145 -9.73 15.89 2.07
C ASP A 145 -10.50 15.47 0.82
N SER A 146 -10.82 14.17 0.71
CA SER A 146 -11.69 13.59 -0.32
C SER A 146 -13.16 13.64 0.10
N ALA A 147 -14.08 13.70 -0.87
CA ALA A 147 -15.51 13.68 -0.61
C ALA A 147 -16.02 12.31 -0.13
N THR A 148 -15.30 11.23 -0.42
CA THR A 148 -15.72 9.85 -0.15
C THR A 148 -14.94 9.19 0.99
N ASP A 149 -14.22 9.98 1.78
CA ASP A 149 -13.42 9.50 2.92
C ASP A 149 -13.62 10.40 4.14
N GLU A 150 -13.13 9.95 5.29
CA GLU A 150 -13.21 10.72 6.53
C GLU A 150 -12.39 12.02 6.42
N PRO A 151 -12.97 13.17 6.83
CA PRO A 151 -12.25 14.44 6.84
C PRO A 151 -11.08 14.43 7.84
N ARG A 152 -9.92 14.92 7.42
CA ARG A 152 -8.72 15.04 8.28
C ARG A 152 -8.29 16.49 8.48
N HIS A 153 -8.42 17.32 7.46
CA HIS A 153 -7.82 18.67 7.43
C HIS A 153 -8.84 19.81 7.47
N GLY A 154 -10.11 19.50 7.18
CA GLY A 154 -11.14 20.50 6.97
C GLY A 154 -11.01 21.20 5.60
N GLY A 155 -10.44 20.54 4.59
CA GLY A 155 -10.16 21.09 3.27
C GLY A 155 -8.70 20.89 2.83
N LEU A 156 -7.99 21.99 2.58
CA LEU A 156 -6.56 21.99 2.22
C LEU A 156 -5.67 22.41 3.39
N THR A 157 -4.57 21.66 3.59
CA THR A 157 -3.47 22.09 4.47
C THR A 157 -2.66 23.22 3.81
N ASP A 158 -1.71 23.82 4.54
CA ASP A 158 -0.80 24.84 3.96
C ASP A 158 -0.05 24.31 2.73
N PHE A 159 0.42 23.05 2.79
CA PHE A 159 1.03 22.39 1.63
C PHE A 159 0.02 22.19 0.49
N GLY A 160 -1.22 21.79 0.78
CA GLY A 160 -2.27 21.68 -0.24
C GLY A 160 -2.56 23.02 -0.93
N ARG A 161 -2.49 24.14 -0.20
CA ARG A 161 -2.57 25.49 -0.79
C ARG A 161 -1.35 25.82 -1.65
N ASP A 162 -0.16 25.37 -1.27
CA ASP A 162 1.05 25.49 -2.11
C ASP A 162 0.97 24.65 -3.38
N VAL A 163 0.34 23.46 -3.35
CA VAL A 163 0.04 22.68 -4.55
C VAL A 163 -0.82 23.50 -5.51
N VAL A 164 -1.93 24.09 -5.03
CA VAL A 164 -2.81 24.95 -5.86
C VAL A 164 -2.04 26.14 -6.46
N ARG A 165 -1.20 26.82 -5.67
CA ARG A 165 -0.36 27.94 -6.14
C ARG A 165 0.64 27.48 -7.20
N GLU A 166 1.29 26.35 -7.00
CA GLU A 166 2.25 25.79 -7.97
C GLU A 166 1.54 25.40 -9.26
N MET A 167 0.35 24.80 -9.18
CA MET A 167 -0.48 24.48 -10.35
C MET A 167 -0.81 25.74 -11.16
N ASN A 168 -1.25 26.82 -10.51
CA ASN A 168 -1.46 28.11 -11.19
C ASN A 168 -0.18 28.64 -11.84
N ARG A 169 0.96 28.58 -11.14
CA ARG A 169 2.25 29.07 -11.64
C ARG A 169 2.74 28.31 -12.87
N ILE A 170 2.49 27.00 -12.94
CA ILE A 170 2.92 26.14 -14.04
C ILE A 170 1.87 25.97 -15.15
N GLY A 171 0.75 26.69 -15.04
CA GLY A 171 -0.37 26.60 -15.98
C GLY A 171 -1.05 25.22 -16.03
N MET A 172 -1.02 24.49 -14.92
CA MET A 172 -1.80 23.26 -14.74
C MET A 172 -3.14 23.63 -14.09
N LEU A 173 -4.24 23.18 -14.70
CA LEU A 173 -5.59 23.42 -14.22
C LEU A 173 -5.82 22.64 -12.92
N VAL A 174 -6.45 23.31 -11.95
CA VAL A 174 -6.87 22.71 -10.69
C VAL A 174 -8.19 22.01 -10.93
N ASP A 175 -8.24 20.70 -10.75
CA ASP A 175 -9.46 19.90 -10.87
C ASP A 175 -10.03 19.57 -9.48
N LEU A 176 -11.34 19.84 -9.33
CA LEU A 176 -12.10 19.68 -8.09
C LEU A 176 -13.07 18.51 -8.12
N SER A 177 -13.02 17.65 -9.14
CA SER A 177 -13.62 16.31 -9.02
C SER A 177 -13.07 15.59 -7.79
N HIS A 178 -13.85 14.70 -7.19
CA HIS A 178 -13.54 13.85 -6.02
C HIS A 178 -13.32 14.54 -4.68
N VAL A 179 -12.91 15.81 -4.65
CA VAL A 179 -12.52 16.48 -3.41
C VAL A 179 -13.72 16.81 -2.53
N ALA A 180 -13.52 16.86 -1.21
CA ALA A 180 -14.56 17.29 -0.27
C ALA A 180 -15.03 18.72 -0.59
N SER A 181 -16.29 19.06 -0.27
CA SER A 181 -16.81 20.42 -0.51
C SER A 181 -16.02 21.50 0.25
N THR A 182 -15.39 21.17 1.38
CA THR A 182 -14.44 22.05 2.09
C THR A 182 -13.19 22.30 1.25
N THR A 183 -12.61 21.25 0.67
CA THR A 183 -11.47 21.31 -0.25
C THR A 183 -11.81 22.13 -1.51
N MET A 184 -13.02 21.99 -2.07
CA MET A 184 -13.49 22.81 -3.20
C MET A 184 -13.44 24.30 -2.87
N ARG A 185 -13.98 24.69 -1.71
CA ARG A 185 -14.01 26.10 -1.26
C ARG A 185 -12.61 26.65 -0.99
N ASP A 186 -11.75 25.84 -0.39
CA ASP A 186 -10.35 26.21 -0.14
C ASP A 186 -9.56 26.41 -1.43
N ALA A 187 -9.71 25.52 -2.40
CA ALA A 187 -9.05 25.63 -3.69
C ALA A 187 -9.54 26.87 -4.46
N LEU A 188 -10.85 27.15 -4.46
CA LEU A 188 -11.42 28.37 -5.06
C LEU A 188 -10.95 29.65 -4.37
N ALA A 189 -10.68 29.61 -3.05
CA ALA A 189 -10.16 30.77 -2.32
C ALA A 189 -8.68 31.04 -2.63
N VAL A 190 -7.92 30.01 -3.01
CA VAL A 190 -6.47 30.11 -3.30
C VAL A 190 -6.18 30.31 -4.78
N SER A 191 -6.96 29.69 -5.67
CA SER A 191 -6.71 29.70 -7.10
C SER A 191 -6.84 31.11 -7.69
N THR A 192 -5.85 31.48 -8.49
CA THR A 192 -5.78 32.72 -9.27
C THR A 192 -6.11 32.51 -10.75
N ARG A 193 -6.49 31.28 -11.10
CA ARG A 193 -6.92 30.85 -12.43
C ARG A 193 -8.24 30.10 -12.33
N PRO A 194 -9.06 30.09 -13.41
CA PRO A 194 -10.26 29.27 -13.45
C PRO A 194 -9.95 27.81 -13.15
N VAL A 195 -10.79 27.19 -12.32
CA VAL A 195 -10.72 25.76 -11.98
C VAL A 195 -11.59 24.95 -12.92
N VAL A 196 -11.35 23.64 -12.95
CA VAL A 196 -12.24 22.67 -13.61
C VAL A 196 -12.85 21.74 -12.57
N VAL A 197 -14.00 21.16 -12.92
CA VAL A 197 -14.49 19.92 -12.34
C VAL A 197 -14.61 18.96 -13.51
N SER A 198 -13.66 18.05 -13.66
CA SER A 198 -13.47 17.20 -14.85
C SER A 198 -14.62 16.22 -15.11
N HIS A 199 -15.29 15.75 -14.06
CA HIS A 199 -16.40 14.79 -14.11
C HIS A 199 -17.15 14.80 -12.76
N SER A 200 -18.20 15.61 -12.63
CA SER A 200 -19.12 15.57 -11.47
C SER A 200 -20.50 16.12 -11.85
N CYS A 201 -21.53 15.83 -11.05
CA CYS A 201 -22.88 16.32 -11.28
C CYS A 201 -23.29 17.36 -10.21
N ALA A 202 -24.55 17.76 -10.21
CA ALA A 202 -25.11 18.74 -9.25
C ALA A 202 -25.67 18.05 -8.01
N LEU A 203 -25.24 18.48 -6.81
CA LEU A 203 -25.65 17.86 -5.54
C LEU A 203 -27.14 18.02 -5.27
N ALA A 204 -27.73 19.12 -5.74
CA ALA A 204 -29.15 19.43 -5.54
C ALA A 204 -30.10 18.42 -6.20
N LEU A 205 -29.67 17.76 -7.29
CA LEU A 205 -30.48 16.77 -8.00
C LEU A 205 -30.21 15.33 -7.53
N CYS A 206 -28.98 15.04 -7.12
CA CYS A 206 -28.60 13.76 -6.54
C CYS A 206 -27.59 14.02 -5.40
N ASP A 207 -27.96 13.62 -4.18
CA ASP A 207 -27.23 13.91 -2.93
C ASP A 207 -25.96 13.05 -2.78
N HIS A 208 -25.19 12.88 -3.85
CA HIS A 208 -23.96 12.11 -3.83
C HIS A 208 -22.77 12.99 -3.41
N PRO A 209 -21.86 12.56 -2.50
CA PRO A 209 -20.71 13.38 -2.09
C PRO A 209 -19.79 13.79 -3.26
N ARG A 210 -19.78 13.01 -4.34
CA ARG A 210 -19.08 13.36 -5.59
C ARG A 210 -19.69 14.55 -6.33
N ASN A 211 -20.91 14.96 -6.01
CA ASN A 211 -21.58 16.05 -6.71
C ASN A 211 -21.31 17.41 -6.06
N VAL A 212 -21.39 18.45 -6.87
CA VAL A 212 -20.99 19.81 -6.49
C VAL A 212 -22.18 20.55 -5.85
N PRO A 213 -22.03 21.12 -4.64
CA PRO A 213 -23.04 21.98 -4.02
C PRO A 213 -23.30 23.27 -4.80
N ASP A 214 -24.52 23.80 -4.76
CA ASP A 214 -24.91 25.01 -5.50
C ASP A 214 -24.07 26.25 -5.14
N ASP A 215 -23.65 26.41 -3.88
CA ASP A 215 -22.78 27.53 -3.50
C ASP A 215 -21.41 27.44 -4.17
N VAL A 216 -20.91 26.21 -4.37
CA VAL A 216 -19.65 25.95 -5.07
C VAL A 216 -19.84 26.09 -6.58
N LEU A 217 -20.94 25.60 -7.16
CA LEU A 217 -21.28 25.80 -8.58
C LEU A 217 -21.29 27.30 -8.93
N ALA A 218 -21.99 28.11 -8.13
CA ALA A 218 -22.05 29.55 -8.32
C ALA A 218 -20.67 30.22 -8.22
N ALA A 219 -19.83 29.77 -7.28
CA ALA A 219 -18.46 30.28 -7.11
C ALA A 219 -17.56 29.92 -8.31
N ILE A 220 -17.67 28.68 -8.84
CA ILE A 220 -16.96 28.26 -10.05
C ILE A 220 -17.37 29.14 -11.23
N GLY A 221 -18.68 29.35 -11.43
CA GLY A 221 -19.19 30.22 -12.49
C GLY A 221 -18.69 31.67 -12.36
N ALA A 222 -18.70 32.22 -11.15
CA ALA A 222 -18.21 33.58 -10.88
C ALA A 222 -16.70 33.76 -11.15
N GLN A 223 -15.89 32.73 -10.94
CA GLN A 223 -14.46 32.72 -11.26
C GLN A 223 -14.15 32.32 -12.71
N GLY A 224 -15.19 32.04 -13.51
CA GLY A 224 -15.06 31.61 -14.89
C GLY A 224 -14.53 30.17 -15.05
N GLY A 225 -14.68 29.31 -14.04
CA GLY A 225 -14.38 27.88 -14.19
C GLY A 225 -15.38 27.14 -15.07
N VAL A 226 -15.27 25.81 -15.10
CA VAL A 226 -16.21 24.93 -15.81
C VAL A 226 -16.45 23.65 -15.01
N VAL A 227 -17.71 23.20 -15.00
CA VAL A 227 -18.18 21.95 -14.40
C VAL A 227 -18.60 21.02 -15.51
N MET A 228 -17.86 19.93 -15.66
CA MET A 228 -17.99 18.97 -16.74
C MET A 228 -18.83 17.80 -16.24
N VAL A 229 -20.03 17.65 -16.80
CA VAL A 229 -21.05 16.74 -16.26
C VAL A 229 -20.66 15.29 -16.52
N ALA A 230 -20.59 14.51 -15.44
CA ALA A 230 -20.33 13.07 -15.48
C ALA A 230 -21.58 12.27 -15.85
N PHE A 231 -21.38 11.10 -16.44
CA PHE A 231 -22.50 10.22 -16.81
C PHE A 231 -22.65 9.03 -15.86
N VAL A 232 -21.92 8.99 -14.74
CA VAL A 232 -21.99 7.90 -13.76
C VAL A 232 -23.42 7.79 -13.18
N PRO A 233 -24.15 6.68 -13.39
CA PRO A 233 -25.57 6.60 -13.07
C PRO A 233 -25.93 6.89 -11.61
N SER A 234 -25.07 6.50 -10.65
CA SER A 234 -25.26 6.77 -9.21
C SER A 234 -24.97 8.23 -8.82
N PHE A 235 -24.28 8.99 -9.66
CA PHE A 235 -24.08 10.43 -9.47
C PHE A 235 -25.22 11.23 -10.11
N VAL A 236 -25.81 10.70 -11.17
CA VAL A 236 -26.88 11.33 -11.94
C VAL A 236 -28.26 11.11 -11.31
N SER A 237 -28.56 9.91 -10.81
CA SER A 237 -29.91 9.58 -10.31
C SER A 237 -29.92 9.26 -8.82
N GLN A 238 -30.71 10.01 -8.06
CA GLN A 238 -30.94 9.75 -6.64
C GLN A 238 -31.50 8.34 -6.41
N ALA A 239 -32.42 7.87 -7.27
CA ALA A 239 -32.96 6.51 -7.17
C ALA A 239 -31.87 5.45 -7.40
N ARG A 240 -30.97 5.67 -8.37
CA ARG A 240 -29.84 4.77 -8.60
C ARG A 240 -28.87 4.78 -7.42
N ARG A 241 -28.58 5.95 -6.85
CA ARG A 241 -27.76 6.07 -5.64
C ARG A 241 -28.35 5.29 -4.47
N GLU A 242 -29.64 5.47 -4.19
CA GLU A 242 -30.33 4.76 -3.11
C GLU A 242 -30.28 3.24 -3.30
N TRP A 243 -30.39 2.77 -4.54
CA TRP A 243 -30.22 1.36 -4.87
C TRP A 243 -28.80 0.84 -4.60
N VAL A 244 -27.76 1.60 -4.95
CA VAL A 244 -26.36 1.27 -4.61
C VAL A 244 -26.17 1.21 -3.09
N LEU A 245 -26.65 2.22 -2.36
CA LEU A 245 -26.58 2.27 -0.88
C LEU A 245 -27.37 1.13 -0.20
N ALA A 246 -28.40 0.62 -0.87
CA ALA A 246 -29.17 -0.54 -0.41
C ALA A 246 -28.51 -1.90 -0.74
N GLY A 247 -27.28 -1.91 -1.26
CA GLY A 247 -26.55 -3.14 -1.57
C GLY A 247 -26.91 -3.76 -2.93
N GLU A 248 -27.40 -2.96 -3.87
CA GLU A 248 -27.63 -3.35 -5.27
C GLU A 248 -28.64 -4.50 -5.44
N HIS A 249 -29.64 -4.57 -4.56
CA HIS A 249 -30.65 -5.62 -4.59
C HIS A 249 -31.74 -5.34 -5.64
N GLY A 250 -31.95 -6.29 -6.56
CA GLY A 250 -33.03 -6.25 -7.56
C GLY A 250 -32.62 -5.56 -8.87
N GLU A 251 -33.61 -5.23 -9.70
CA GLU A 251 -33.37 -4.53 -10.98
C GLU A 251 -32.93 -3.09 -10.72
N PRO A 252 -31.82 -2.64 -11.33
CA PRO A 252 -31.32 -1.30 -11.11
C PRO A 252 -32.26 -0.22 -11.69
N PRO A 253 -32.55 0.88 -10.97
CA PRO A 253 -33.37 1.98 -11.48
C PRO A 253 -32.81 2.55 -12.79
N SER A 254 -33.66 2.72 -13.81
CA SER A 254 -33.24 3.25 -15.11
C SER A 254 -32.71 4.68 -14.98
N VAL A 255 -31.59 4.96 -15.65
CA VAL A 255 -31.01 6.30 -15.82
C VAL A 255 -30.77 6.48 -17.33
N GLY A 256 -31.10 7.64 -17.89
CA GLY A 256 -30.99 7.90 -19.32
C GLY A 256 -30.48 9.30 -19.65
N ILE A 257 -30.42 9.63 -20.95
CA ILE A 257 -29.99 10.93 -21.47
C ILE A 257 -30.68 12.11 -20.76
N ALA A 258 -31.98 12.00 -20.49
CA ALA A 258 -32.75 13.08 -19.90
C ALA A 258 -32.26 13.46 -18.49
N ASP A 259 -31.86 12.48 -17.67
CA ASP A 259 -31.34 12.73 -16.33
C ASP A 259 -29.99 13.49 -16.38
N VAL A 260 -29.14 13.16 -17.36
CA VAL A 260 -27.88 13.90 -17.59
C VAL A 260 -28.15 15.33 -18.04
N ALA A 261 -29.12 15.53 -18.94
CA ALA A 261 -29.53 16.86 -19.38
C ALA A 261 -30.11 17.72 -18.25
N ASP A 262 -30.82 17.11 -17.28
CA ASP A 262 -31.32 17.82 -16.08
C ASP A 262 -30.17 18.42 -15.27
N HIS A 263 -29.06 17.68 -15.10
CA HIS A 263 -27.87 18.22 -14.43
C HIS A 263 -27.20 19.36 -15.20
N ILE A 264 -27.12 19.26 -16.53
CA ILE A 264 -26.57 20.32 -17.40
C ILE A 264 -27.41 21.61 -17.24
N GLU A 265 -28.74 21.50 -17.22
CA GLU A 265 -29.64 22.64 -17.05
C GLU A 265 -29.57 23.25 -15.65
N HIS A 266 -29.51 22.42 -14.60
CA HIS A 266 -29.35 22.92 -13.24
C HIS A 266 -28.03 23.69 -13.05
N ILE A 267 -26.92 23.15 -13.56
CA ILE A 267 -25.61 23.83 -13.49
C ILE A 267 -25.65 25.13 -14.30
N ARG A 268 -26.29 25.14 -15.48
CA ARG A 268 -26.52 26.37 -16.25
C ARG A 268 -27.28 27.42 -15.44
N ASP A 269 -28.33 27.02 -14.73
CA ASP A 269 -29.18 27.94 -13.97
C ASP A 269 -28.45 28.54 -12.76
N VAL A 270 -27.59 27.76 -12.09
CA VAL A 270 -26.85 28.19 -10.89
C VAL A 270 -25.54 28.92 -11.24
N ALA A 271 -24.75 28.38 -12.15
CA ALA A 271 -23.39 28.84 -12.46
C ALA A 271 -23.28 29.63 -13.78
N GLY A 272 -24.33 29.59 -14.61
CA GLY A 272 -24.34 30.19 -15.95
C GLY A 272 -23.84 29.23 -17.03
N VAL A 273 -24.32 29.43 -18.27
CA VAL A 273 -23.99 28.56 -19.42
C VAL A 273 -22.49 28.44 -19.71
N GLN A 274 -21.71 29.47 -19.35
CA GLN A 274 -20.26 29.48 -19.56
C GLN A 274 -19.49 28.55 -18.61
N ALA A 275 -20.17 28.04 -17.57
CA ALA A 275 -19.60 27.16 -16.56
C ALA A 275 -19.95 25.69 -16.80
N VAL A 276 -20.56 25.32 -17.93
CA VAL A 276 -21.01 23.95 -18.20
C VAL A 276 -20.10 23.27 -19.23
N GLY A 277 -19.75 22.00 -19.02
CA GLY A 277 -19.01 21.16 -19.97
C GLY A 277 -19.43 19.69 -19.87
N LEU A 278 -18.71 18.81 -20.56
CA LEU A 278 -18.98 17.36 -20.61
C LEU A 278 -17.74 16.58 -20.19
N GLY A 279 -17.87 15.62 -19.27
CA GLY A 279 -16.78 14.79 -18.78
C GLY A 279 -17.32 13.45 -18.35
N ALA A 280 -17.54 12.58 -19.32
CA ALA A 280 -18.48 11.47 -19.23
C ALA A 280 -18.06 10.35 -18.29
N ASP A 281 -16.76 10.20 -18.01
CA ASP A 281 -16.19 9.09 -17.23
C ASP A 281 -16.23 7.74 -17.97
N TYR A 282 -16.13 7.77 -19.31
CA TYR A 282 -16.05 6.55 -20.12
C TYR A 282 -14.80 5.73 -19.77
N ASP A 283 -14.93 4.40 -19.83
CA ASP A 283 -13.97 3.40 -19.33
C ASP A 283 -13.63 3.50 -17.82
N GLY A 284 -14.20 4.45 -17.07
CA GLY A 284 -14.01 4.62 -15.61
C GLY A 284 -15.11 4.01 -14.74
N THR A 285 -16.27 3.69 -15.33
CA THR A 285 -17.42 3.07 -14.66
C THR A 285 -17.92 1.84 -15.43
N GLY A 286 -18.46 0.85 -14.70
CA GLY A 286 -19.01 -0.38 -15.30
C GLY A 286 -20.39 -0.25 -15.94
N SER A 287 -21.07 0.90 -15.81
CA SER A 287 -22.37 1.13 -16.45
C SER A 287 -22.60 2.59 -16.81
N MET A 288 -23.34 2.81 -17.90
CA MET A 288 -23.67 4.12 -18.45
C MET A 288 -25.19 4.34 -18.55
N PRO A 289 -25.67 5.59 -18.63
CA PRO A 289 -27.08 5.89 -18.86
C PRO A 289 -27.55 5.38 -20.23
N GLY A 290 -28.82 4.98 -20.32
CA GLY A 290 -29.43 4.58 -21.59
C GLY A 290 -29.40 5.72 -22.61
N GLY A 291 -28.91 5.42 -23.82
CA GLY A 291 -28.62 6.39 -24.88
C GLY A 291 -27.25 7.05 -24.79
N LEU A 292 -26.44 6.76 -23.76
CA LEU A 292 -25.07 7.26 -23.58
C LEU A 292 -24.08 6.10 -23.34
N GLU A 293 -24.32 4.95 -23.95
CA GLU A 293 -23.61 3.70 -23.66
C GLU A 293 -22.11 3.76 -23.93
N ASP A 294 -21.67 4.58 -24.89
CA ASP A 294 -20.28 4.72 -25.28
C ASP A 294 -19.98 6.07 -25.91
N VAL A 295 -18.71 6.32 -26.22
CA VAL A 295 -18.22 7.60 -26.77
C VAL A 295 -18.85 8.01 -28.11
N SER A 296 -19.67 7.15 -28.76
CA SER A 296 -20.39 7.50 -29.99
C SER A 296 -21.65 8.35 -29.76
N ARG A 297 -22.06 8.54 -28.50
CA ARG A 297 -23.39 9.01 -28.12
C ARG A 297 -23.51 10.49 -27.77
N TYR A 298 -22.42 11.26 -27.75
CA TYR A 298 -22.50 12.68 -27.36
C TYR A 298 -23.46 13.51 -28.22
N GLN A 299 -23.59 13.21 -29.51
CA GLN A 299 -24.52 13.93 -30.38
C GLN A 299 -25.99 13.70 -30.00
N ASP A 300 -26.31 12.54 -29.41
CA ASP A 300 -27.66 12.24 -28.92
C ASP A 300 -28.00 13.13 -27.70
N LEU A 301 -27.03 13.39 -26.82
CA LEU A 301 -27.19 14.36 -25.72
C LEU A 301 -27.36 15.80 -26.22
N LEU A 302 -26.57 16.22 -27.22
CA LEU A 302 -26.72 17.56 -27.80
C LEU A 302 -28.07 17.73 -28.52
N GLU A 303 -28.64 16.66 -29.08
CA GLU A 303 -29.99 16.66 -29.63
C GLU A 303 -31.06 16.80 -28.54
N GLU A 304 -30.90 16.10 -27.41
CA GLU A 304 -31.79 16.27 -26.25
C GLU A 304 -31.79 17.73 -25.77
N LEU A 305 -30.61 18.33 -25.56
CA LEU A 305 -30.49 19.72 -25.14
C LEU A 305 -31.09 20.69 -26.18
N ARG A 306 -30.92 20.41 -27.48
CA ARG A 306 -31.58 21.17 -28.55
C ARG A 306 -33.10 21.06 -28.45
N GLY A 307 -33.63 19.87 -28.17
CA GLY A 307 -35.06 19.62 -27.93
C GLY A 307 -35.60 20.42 -26.74
N ARG A 308 -34.76 20.69 -25.74
CA ARG A 308 -35.04 21.55 -24.58
C ARG A 308 -34.87 23.05 -24.84
N GLY A 309 -34.53 23.44 -26.07
CA GLY A 309 -34.45 24.84 -26.48
C GLY A 309 -33.08 25.51 -26.30
N TRP A 310 -32.01 24.72 -26.14
CA TRP A 310 -30.65 25.26 -26.15
C TRP A 310 -30.32 25.85 -27.52
N SER A 311 -29.74 27.07 -27.52
CA SER A 311 -29.33 27.74 -28.75
C SER A 311 -28.11 27.04 -29.37
N PRO A 312 -27.88 27.15 -30.69
CA PRO A 312 -26.65 26.63 -31.31
C PRO A 312 -25.37 27.12 -30.63
N GLN A 313 -25.35 28.38 -30.18
CA GLN A 313 -24.22 28.98 -29.48
C GLN A 313 -24.00 28.35 -28.10
N ASP A 314 -25.07 28.09 -27.35
CA ASP A 314 -24.98 27.43 -26.04
C ASP A 314 -24.54 25.96 -26.18
N LEU A 315 -24.99 25.28 -27.24
CA LEU A 315 -24.56 23.92 -27.57
C LEU A 315 -23.07 23.87 -27.92
N GLU A 316 -22.56 24.81 -28.71
CA GLU A 316 -21.11 24.93 -28.98
C GLU A 316 -20.31 25.27 -27.70
N ALA A 317 -20.86 26.12 -26.84
CA ALA A 317 -20.24 26.48 -25.57
C ALA A 317 -20.07 25.26 -24.64
N VAL A 318 -21.14 24.48 -24.41
CA VAL A 318 -21.09 23.29 -23.56
C VAL A 318 -20.27 22.15 -24.19
N ALA A 319 -20.34 21.99 -25.52
CA ALA A 319 -19.62 20.93 -26.19
C ALA A 319 -18.10 21.13 -26.15
N HIS A 320 -17.60 22.37 -26.31
CA HIS A 320 -16.15 22.60 -26.32
C HIS A 320 -15.71 24.04 -25.96
N GLY A 321 -16.54 25.05 -26.22
CA GLY A 321 -16.14 26.46 -26.08
C GLY A 321 -15.71 26.84 -24.66
N ASN A 322 -16.43 26.36 -23.65
CA ASN A 322 -16.16 26.65 -22.24
C ASN A 322 -14.84 26.00 -21.77
N VAL A 323 -14.58 24.76 -22.18
CA VAL A 323 -13.33 24.05 -21.84
C VAL A 323 -12.14 24.75 -22.48
N LEU A 324 -12.25 25.15 -23.75
CA LEU A 324 -11.20 25.92 -24.44
C LEU A 324 -10.90 27.24 -23.74
N ARG A 325 -11.94 27.97 -23.30
CA ARG A 325 -11.81 29.23 -22.59
C ARG A 325 -11.05 29.06 -21.26
N VAL A 326 -11.35 28.00 -20.50
CA VAL A 326 -10.66 27.70 -19.24
C VAL A 326 -9.21 27.27 -19.48
N LEU A 327 -8.97 26.41 -20.47
CA LEU A 327 -7.62 25.98 -20.84
C LEU A 327 -6.75 27.19 -21.26
N GLU A 328 -7.29 28.05 -22.14
CA GLU A 328 -6.62 29.25 -22.66
C GLU A 328 -6.22 30.23 -21.55
N ALA A 329 -7.00 30.30 -20.45
CA ALA A 329 -6.68 31.15 -19.31
C ALA A 329 -5.39 30.76 -18.57
N SER A 330 -4.86 29.55 -18.80
CA SER A 330 -3.61 29.05 -18.19
C SER A 330 -2.46 28.86 -19.19
N ASP A 331 -2.68 29.11 -20.48
CA ASP A 331 -1.69 28.82 -21.53
C ASP A 331 -0.44 29.69 -21.44
N ALA A 332 -0.59 30.96 -21.05
CA ALA A 332 0.56 31.85 -20.86
C ALA A 332 1.46 31.38 -19.71
N ASP A 333 0.86 30.93 -18.60
CA ASP A 333 1.60 30.41 -17.44
C ASP A 333 2.30 29.09 -17.81
N HIS A 334 1.62 28.21 -18.54
CA HIS A 334 2.19 26.94 -18.99
C HIS A 334 3.36 27.16 -19.96
N ALA A 335 3.20 28.06 -20.93
CA ALA A 335 4.26 28.42 -21.86
C ALA A 335 5.47 29.03 -21.13
N ALA A 336 5.25 29.93 -20.16
CA ALA A 336 6.30 30.49 -19.33
C ALA A 336 7.01 29.40 -18.51
N PHE A 337 6.27 28.44 -17.97
CA PHE A 337 6.84 27.34 -17.20
C PHE A 337 7.75 26.45 -18.05
N LEU A 338 7.29 26.04 -19.23
CA LEU A 338 8.08 25.24 -20.16
C LEU A 338 9.32 26.00 -20.67
N ALA A 339 9.21 27.31 -20.83
CA ALA A 339 10.33 28.18 -21.20
C ALA A 339 11.29 28.50 -20.03
N GLY A 340 10.96 28.10 -18.80
CA GLY A 340 11.76 28.40 -17.61
C GLY A 340 11.65 29.85 -17.13
N THR A 341 10.59 30.56 -17.50
CA THR A 341 10.37 31.99 -17.17
C THR A 341 9.21 32.24 -16.19
N ALA A 342 8.52 31.20 -15.70
CA ALA A 342 7.40 31.29 -14.74
C ALA A 342 7.77 31.70 -13.29
N GLY A 343 8.87 32.43 -13.09
CA GLY A 343 9.39 32.79 -11.78
C GLY A 343 9.98 31.62 -10.99
N GLU A 344 10.53 31.91 -9.82
CA GLU A 344 11.09 30.90 -8.91
C GLU A 344 10.00 29.94 -8.43
N PRO A 345 10.27 28.62 -8.38
CA PRO A 345 9.35 27.66 -7.81
C PRO A 345 9.18 27.92 -6.31
N LEU A 346 8.01 27.56 -5.77
CA LEU A 346 7.84 27.46 -4.32
C LEU A 346 8.89 26.50 -3.75
N SER A 347 9.57 26.93 -2.66
CA SER A 347 10.63 26.16 -2.03
C SER A 347 10.07 24.83 -1.52
N VAL A 348 10.76 23.73 -1.82
CA VAL A 348 10.34 22.38 -1.42
C VAL A 348 11.41 21.79 -0.51
N ALA A 349 11.01 21.29 0.66
CA ALA A 349 11.82 20.30 1.35
C ALA A 349 11.82 19.00 0.50
N PRO A 350 12.95 18.29 0.35
CA PRO A 350 12.95 17.01 -0.33
C PRO A 350 12.08 16.01 0.43
N ALA A 351 11.11 15.38 -0.24
CA ALA A 351 10.33 14.28 0.34
C ALA A 351 11.19 13.02 0.57
N VAL A 352 12.24 12.84 -0.24
CA VAL A 352 13.22 11.76 -0.05
C VAL A 352 14.29 12.23 0.91
N ASP A 353 14.07 11.97 2.19
CA ASP A 353 15.10 12.03 3.21
C ASP A 353 15.76 10.64 3.35
N LEU A 354 17.04 10.55 3.02
CA LEU A 354 17.81 9.31 3.14
C LEU A 354 17.92 8.83 4.60
N THR A 355 17.65 9.70 5.58
CA THR A 355 17.62 9.34 7.00
C THR A 355 16.36 8.55 7.37
N GLN A 356 15.22 8.75 6.69
CA GLN A 356 13.98 8.01 6.94
C GLN A 356 13.97 6.61 6.31
N ARG A 357 14.59 6.40 5.15
CA ARG A 357 14.65 5.07 4.50
C ARG A 357 15.43 4.03 5.31
N ALA A 358 16.36 4.46 6.16
CA ALA A 358 17.05 3.56 7.08
C ALA A 358 16.11 3.04 8.19
N ALA A 359 14.98 3.73 8.45
CA ALA A 359 14.07 3.43 9.55
C ALA A 359 12.97 2.38 9.24
N GLU A 360 12.75 2.03 7.97
CA GLU A 360 11.58 1.24 7.52
C GLU A 360 11.84 -0.25 7.23
N ARG A 361 13.04 -0.80 7.51
CA ARG A 361 13.25 -2.25 7.33
C ARG A 361 12.46 -3.02 8.41
N ALA A 362 11.54 -3.87 7.99
CA ALA A 362 10.79 -4.76 8.87
C ALA A 362 11.76 -5.59 9.75
N PRO A 363 11.50 -5.77 11.06
CA PRO A 363 12.36 -6.55 11.95
C PRO A 363 12.51 -8.00 11.46
N ARG A 364 13.74 -8.52 11.45
CA ARG A 364 14.07 -9.86 10.93
C ARG A 364 14.75 -10.71 11.98
N ALA A 365 14.40 -11.99 12.08
CA ALA A 365 15.14 -12.95 12.91
C ALA A 365 15.72 -14.07 12.04
N LEU A 366 17.02 -14.34 12.21
CA LEU A 366 17.66 -15.53 11.64
C LEU A 366 17.28 -16.73 12.50
N VAL A 367 16.82 -17.82 11.89
CA VAL A 367 16.55 -19.09 12.58
C VAL A 367 17.47 -20.17 12.03
N VAL A 368 18.43 -20.61 12.84
CA VAL A 368 19.34 -21.70 12.48
C VAL A 368 18.68 -23.03 12.78
N VAL A 369 18.51 -23.84 11.72
CA VAL A 369 17.92 -25.18 11.79
C VAL A 369 19.03 -26.22 11.71
N ASN A 370 19.19 -27.03 12.75
CA ASN A 370 20.29 -28.00 12.87
C ASN A 370 19.97 -29.41 12.35
N ALA A 371 18.71 -29.68 12.02
CA ALA A 371 18.30 -30.88 11.30
C ALA A 371 16.99 -30.60 10.55
N GLU A 372 16.85 -31.15 9.34
CA GLU A 372 15.66 -30.98 8.48
C GLU A 372 14.30 -31.24 9.19
N PRO A 373 14.13 -32.25 10.06
CA PRO A 373 12.88 -32.44 10.81
C PRO A 373 12.69 -31.47 12.01
N SER A 374 13.67 -30.62 12.32
CA SER A 374 13.72 -29.73 13.49
C SER A 374 13.49 -28.26 13.15
N GLY A 375 12.71 -27.96 12.12
CA GLY A 375 12.38 -26.57 11.74
C GLY A 375 11.65 -25.77 12.84
N PRO A 376 11.33 -24.49 12.60
CA PRO A 376 10.81 -23.56 13.61
C PRO A 376 9.40 -23.86 14.15
N ARG A 377 8.67 -24.82 13.56
CA ARG A 377 7.33 -25.28 14.00
C ARG A 377 6.41 -24.10 14.35
N ARG A 378 5.74 -24.15 15.52
CA ARG A 378 4.80 -23.11 15.97
C ARG A 378 5.49 -21.79 16.31
N LEU A 379 6.78 -21.82 16.68
CA LEU A 379 7.55 -20.61 17.00
C LEU A 379 7.67 -19.69 15.77
N GLY A 380 8.02 -20.24 14.60
CA GLY A 380 8.17 -19.44 13.37
C GLY A 380 6.89 -18.66 13.04
N ARG A 381 5.76 -19.37 13.01
CA ARG A 381 4.44 -18.75 12.78
C ARG A 381 4.13 -17.65 13.82
N TRP A 382 4.40 -17.89 15.10
CA TRP A 382 4.11 -16.89 16.13
C TRP A 382 4.98 -15.64 16.01
N LEU A 383 6.24 -15.76 15.57
CA LEU A 383 7.09 -14.61 15.30
C LEU A 383 6.58 -13.79 14.11
N GLU A 384 6.09 -14.46 13.06
CA GLU A 384 5.46 -13.80 11.91
C GLU A 384 4.16 -13.09 12.29
N GLU A 385 3.31 -13.72 13.11
CA GLU A 385 2.09 -13.09 13.67
C GLU A 385 2.41 -11.82 14.49
N GLU A 386 3.62 -11.76 15.07
CA GLU A 386 4.15 -10.64 15.83
C GLU A 386 4.92 -9.63 14.94
N GLY A 387 4.87 -9.76 13.62
CA GLY A 387 5.48 -8.81 12.68
C GLY A 387 7.01 -8.92 12.59
N VAL A 388 7.58 -10.07 12.95
CA VAL A 388 8.99 -10.40 12.73
C VAL A 388 9.11 -11.32 11.53
N VAL A 389 9.90 -10.92 10.54
CA VAL A 389 10.19 -11.78 9.38
C VAL A 389 11.16 -12.88 9.81
N VAL A 390 10.75 -14.14 9.61
CA VAL A 390 11.54 -15.31 9.96
C VAL A 390 12.35 -15.79 8.76
N ASP A 391 13.67 -15.84 8.92
CA ASP A 391 14.60 -16.33 7.92
C ASP A 391 15.21 -17.65 8.40
N ALA A 392 14.57 -18.77 8.06
CA ALA A 392 15.00 -20.09 8.53
C ALA A 392 16.01 -20.72 7.57
N VAL A 393 17.22 -20.98 8.07
CA VAL A 393 18.33 -21.52 7.30
C VAL A 393 18.75 -22.87 7.87
N LEU A 394 18.73 -23.91 7.03
CA LEU A 394 19.29 -25.20 7.37
C LEU A 394 20.82 -25.09 7.40
N GLY A 395 21.45 -25.47 8.52
CA GLY A 395 22.89 -25.30 8.70
C GLY A 395 23.73 -25.94 7.59
N SER A 396 23.29 -27.08 7.06
CA SER A 396 23.96 -27.76 5.94
C SER A 396 23.91 -27.00 4.61
N ASP A 397 23.00 -26.05 4.45
CA ASP A 397 22.84 -25.25 3.23
C ASP A 397 23.74 -24.01 3.24
N GLY A 398 24.42 -23.75 4.37
CA GLY A 398 25.35 -22.64 4.55
C GLY A 398 24.74 -21.50 5.36
N LEU A 399 25.34 -21.21 6.51
CA LEU A 399 24.95 -20.09 7.37
C LEU A 399 25.57 -18.77 6.88
N PRO A 400 24.92 -17.62 7.15
CA PRO A 400 25.48 -16.31 6.82
C PRO A 400 26.80 -16.07 7.57
N ALA A 401 27.65 -15.20 7.00
CA ALA A 401 28.96 -14.89 7.55
C ALA A 401 28.89 -14.14 8.90
N ASP A 402 27.85 -13.34 9.07
CA ASP A 402 27.57 -12.52 10.25
C ASP A 402 26.05 -12.32 10.44
N LEU A 403 25.69 -11.57 11.48
CA LEU A 403 24.31 -11.21 11.81
C LEU A 403 23.87 -9.86 11.21
N ASP A 404 24.61 -9.30 10.25
CA ASP A 404 24.28 -7.99 9.68
C ASP A 404 22.91 -8.02 8.99
N GLY A 405 22.02 -7.13 9.42
CA GLY A 405 20.65 -7.06 8.92
C GLY A 405 19.66 -8.01 9.59
N TYR A 406 20.05 -8.70 10.66
CA TYR A 406 19.14 -9.43 11.54
C TYR A 406 18.96 -8.72 12.88
N ASP A 407 17.72 -8.62 13.33
CA ASP A 407 17.29 -8.00 14.58
C ASP A 407 17.15 -9.01 15.73
N GLY A 408 17.18 -10.30 15.41
CA GLY A 408 17.27 -11.37 16.40
C GLY A 408 17.84 -12.67 15.82
N LEU A 409 18.16 -13.60 16.71
CA LEU A 409 18.70 -14.92 16.40
C LEU A 409 17.96 -16.01 17.17
N VAL A 410 17.56 -17.08 16.48
CA VAL A 410 17.06 -18.31 17.10
C VAL A 410 17.95 -19.47 16.66
N MET A 411 18.45 -20.24 17.62
CA MET A 411 19.30 -21.41 17.36
C MET A 411 18.56 -22.65 17.82
N LEU A 412 18.11 -23.49 16.88
CA LEU A 412 17.27 -24.65 17.21
C LEU A 412 18.09 -25.88 17.64
N GLY A 413 17.39 -26.81 18.29
CA GLY A 413 17.97 -28.05 18.80
C GLY A 413 18.40 -29.04 17.71
N GLY A 414 19.22 -30.02 18.10
CA GLY A 414 19.69 -31.11 17.25
C GLY A 414 20.33 -32.23 18.08
N GLY A 415 20.49 -33.43 17.49
CA GLY A 415 21.16 -34.58 18.12
C GLY A 415 22.68 -34.55 17.99
N LEU A 416 23.28 -33.38 18.21
CA LEU A 416 24.71 -33.09 18.04
C LEU A 416 25.24 -32.48 19.34
N MET A 417 26.54 -32.59 19.59
CA MET A 417 27.22 -31.79 20.61
C MET A 417 27.65 -30.43 20.04
N PRO A 418 27.84 -29.39 20.89
CA PRO A 418 28.31 -28.08 20.42
C PRO A 418 29.63 -28.08 19.65
N ASP A 419 30.47 -29.10 19.80
CA ASP A 419 31.79 -29.26 19.20
C ASP A 419 31.89 -30.43 18.18
N ASP A 420 30.75 -30.97 17.72
CA ASP A 420 30.65 -32.10 16.79
C ASP A 420 30.96 -31.72 15.31
N ASP A 421 31.97 -30.89 15.08
CA ASP A 421 32.31 -30.29 13.77
C ASP A 421 32.55 -31.34 12.66
N ASP A 422 33.07 -32.52 13.01
CA ASP A 422 33.30 -33.62 12.07
C ASP A 422 31.99 -34.15 11.46
N ARG A 423 30.90 -34.13 12.24
CA ARG A 423 29.56 -34.57 11.81
C ARG A 423 28.74 -33.43 11.22
N ALA A 424 28.97 -32.22 11.70
CA ALA A 424 28.22 -31.02 11.33
C ALA A 424 29.16 -29.82 11.17
N PRO A 425 29.84 -29.68 10.03
CA PRO A 425 30.84 -28.63 9.82
C PRO A 425 30.31 -27.19 9.96
N TRP A 426 29.01 -26.99 9.81
CA TRP A 426 28.37 -25.68 9.96
C TRP A 426 28.32 -25.19 11.41
N LEU A 427 28.49 -26.07 12.42
CA LEU A 427 28.51 -25.69 13.83
C LEU A 427 29.63 -24.67 14.13
N ALA A 428 30.73 -24.72 13.39
CA ALA A 428 31.79 -23.72 13.48
C ALA A 428 31.29 -22.30 13.15
N GLN A 429 30.47 -22.16 12.11
CA GLN A 429 29.86 -20.87 11.75
C GLN A 429 28.75 -20.49 12.73
N GLU A 430 27.95 -21.44 13.20
CA GLU A 430 26.92 -21.19 14.20
C GLU A 430 27.52 -20.66 15.53
N ARG A 431 28.69 -21.17 15.95
CA ARG A 431 29.44 -20.62 17.09
C ARG A 431 29.98 -19.21 16.85
N VAL A 432 30.27 -18.84 15.60
CA VAL A 432 30.63 -17.45 15.24
C VAL A 432 29.43 -16.53 15.41
N LEU A 433 28.27 -16.91 14.89
CA LEU A 433 27.03 -16.14 15.04
C LEU A 433 26.62 -16.03 16.52
N ALA A 434 26.73 -17.12 17.29
CA ALA A 434 26.48 -17.11 18.73
C ALA A 434 27.38 -16.11 19.47
N ARG A 435 28.67 -16.04 19.12
CA ARG A 435 29.60 -15.07 19.72
C ARG A 435 29.20 -13.63 19.38
N GLN A 436 28.87 -13.36 18.12
CA GLN A 436 28.40 -12.04 17.68
C GLN A 436 27.14 -11.61 18.43
N ALA A 437 26.17 -12.53 18.58
CA ALA A 437 24.95 -12.28 19.32
C ALA A 437 25.21 -11.92 20.79
N ILE A 438 26.12 -12.66 21.46
CA ILE A 438 26.53 -12.38 22.85
C ILE A 438 27.24 -11.04 22.95
N GLU A 439 28.20 -10.75 22.07
CA GLU A 439 28.97 -9.50 22.08
C GLU A 439 28.10 -8.27 21.82
N ALA A 440 27.08 -8.40 20.97
CA ALA A 440 26.14 -7.34 20.64
C ALA A 440 24.93 -7.25 21.58
N ASP A 441 24.78 -8.19 22.52
CA ASP A 441 23.56 -8.40 23.32
C ASP A 441 22.29 -8.39 22.44
N LEU A 442 22.38 -9.06 21.29
CA LEU A 442 21.28 -9.16 20.33
C LEU A 442 20.19 -10.08 20.90
N PRO A 443 18.89 -9.76 20.76
CA PRO A 443 17.80 -10.68 21.11
C PRO A 443 18.03 -12.07 20.54
N THR A 444 18.35 -13.03 21.42
CA THR A 444 18.77 -14.37 21.00
C THR A 444 18.12 -15.44 21.85
N LEU A 445 17.58 -16.47 21.18
CA LEU A 445 16.98 -17.64 21.80
C LEU A 445 17.67 -18.93 21.32
N GLY A 446 18.53 -19.50 22.16
CA GLY A 446 19.13 -20.81 21.93
C GLY A 446 18.30 -21.92 22.57
N ILE A 447 17.91 -22.93 21.80
CA ILE A 447 17.03 -24.01 22.24
C ILE A 447 17.77 -25.34 22.13
N CYS A 448 17.80 -26.11 23.22
CA CYS A 448 18.50 -27.40 23.33
C CYS A 448 19.97 -27.25 22.89
N LEU A 449 20.38 -27.84 21.76
CA LEU A 449 21.71 -27.62 21.16
C LEU A 449 22.06 -26.13 21.02
N GLY A 450 21.13 -25.27 20.63
CA GLY A 450 21.38 -23.83 20.54
C GLY A 450 21.73 -23.21 21.90
N GLY A 451 21.04 -23.63 22.97
CA GLY A 451 21.34 -23.20 24.33
C GLY A 451 22.70 -23.72 24.81
N GLN A 452 23.06 -24.94 24.43
CA GLN A 452 24.36 -25.56 24.72
C GLN A 452 25.50 -24.87 23.97
N LEU A 453 25.29 -24.46 22.70
CA LEU A 453 26.24 -23.67 21.92
C LEU A 453 26.49 -22.31 22.58
N LEU A 454 25.45 -21.61 23.04
CA LEU A 454 25.59 -20.35 23.78
C LEU A 454 26.40 -20.56 25.07
N ALA A 455 26.10 -21.61 25.84
CA ALA A 455 26.85 -21.93 27.05
C ALA A 455 28.32 -22.23 26.73
N HIS A 456 28.58 -23.07 25.73
CA HIS A 456 29.92 -23.47 25.32
C HIS A 456 30.76 -22.26 24.83
N VAL A 457 30.20 -21.42 23.96
CA VAL A 457 30.88 -20.24 23.42
C VAL A 457 31.19 -19.20 24.51
N ALA A 458 30.32 -19.07 25.52
CA ALA A 458 30.52 -18.17 26.64
C ALA A 458 31.40 -18.73 27.77
N GLY A 459 31.94 -19.96 27.62
CA GLY A 459 32.88 -20.56 28.58
C GLY A 459 32.23 -21.40 29.68
N GLY A 460 30.98 -21.83 29.51
CA GLY A 460 30.34 -22.87 30.32
C GLY A 460 30.78 -24.29 29.90
N GLU A 461 30.28 -25.30 30.62
CA GLU A 461 30.59 -26.71 30.38
C GLU A 461 29.34 -27.48 29.93
N VAL A 462 29.40 -28.10 28.75
CA VAL A 462 28.37 -29.00 28.22
C VAL A 462 28.91 -30.42 28.17
N ARG A 463 28.17 -31.39 28.70
CA ARG A 463 28.58 -32.79 28.76
C ARG A 463 27.56 -33.70 28.11
N ALA A 464 28.05 -34.59 27.26
CA ALA A 464 27.23 -35.60 26.62
C ALA A 464 26.73 -36.65 27.62
N SER A 465 25.48 -37.07 27.49
CA SER A 465 24.86 -38.17 28.23
C SER A 465 25.11 -38.10 29.75
N PHE A 466 24.93 -36.92 30.33
CA PHE A 466 25.22 -36.65 31.74
C PHE A 466 23.94 -36.55 32.56
N GLY A 467 23.86 -37.27 33.69
CA GLY A 467 22.71 -37.17 34.59
C GLY A 467 21.44 -37.87 34.09
N PRO A 468 20.29 -37.58 34.72
CA PRO A 468 19.00 -38.19 34.39
C PRO A 468 18.48 -37.69 33.05
N LYS A 469 17.99 -38.60 32.20
CA LYS A 469 17.36 -38.25 30.94
C LYS A 469 15.99 -37.63 31.18
N GLU A 470 15.76 -36.42 30.67
CA GLU A 470 14.44 -35.80 30.69
C GLU A 470 13.81 -35.87 29.29
N ARG A 471 12.62 -36.46 29.21
CA ARG A 471 11.92 -36.70 27.96
C ARG A 471 10.42 -36.62 28.17
N GLY A 472 9.75 -35.78 27.39
CA GLY A 472 8.30 -35.56 27.45
C GLY A 472 7.95 -34.22 28.10
N ALA A 473 6.80 -34.16 28.76
CA ALA A 473 6.36 -32.97 29.48
C ALA A 473 6.99 -32.91 30.88
N THR A 474 7.89 -31.95 31.10
CA THR A 474 8.57 -31.73 32.37
C THR A 474 8.15 -30.41 32.98
N LEU A 475 7.93 -30.40 34.31
CA LEU A 475 7.63 -29.18 35.03
C LEU A 475 8.90 -28.33 35.20
N ILE A 476 8.90 -27.15 34.57
CA ILE A 476 9.97 -26.17 34.66
C ILE A 476 9.57 -25.08 35.64
N THR A 477 10.44 -24.81 36.61
CA THR A 477 10.24 -23.82 37.67
C THR A 477 11.21 -22.66 37.49
N PRO A 478 10.73 -21.42 37.34
CA PRO A 478 11.60 -20.26 37.25
C PRO A 478 12.33 -20.00 38.58
N SER A 479 13.57 -19.51 38.49
CA SER A 479 14.28 -18.91 39.61
C SER A 479 13.68 -17.53 39.93
N PRO A 480 14.06 -16.88 41.04
CA PRO A 480 13.67 -15.48 41.28
C PRO A 480 14.03 -14.54 40.13
N HIS A 481 15.17 -14.77 39.47
CA HIS A 481 15.55 -14.00 38.27
C HIS A 481 14.73 -14.39 37.05
N GLY A 482 14.31 -15.66 36.93
CA GLY A 482 13.41 -16.11 35.87
C GLY A 482 12.03 -15.49 35.95
N ALA A 483 11.49 -15.34 37.17
CA ALA A 483 10.20 -14.71 37.40
C ALA A 483 10.16 -13.22 37.00
N GLU A 484 11.33 -12.55 36.97
CA GLU A 484 11.50 -11.16 36.54
C GLU A 484 11.96 -11.03 35.07
N ASP A 485 12.35 -12.14 34.42
CA ASP A 485 12.84 -12.11 33.05
C ASP A 485 11.69 -11.93 32.04
N ALA A 486 11.95 -11.13 31.00
CA ALA A 486 10.97 -10.76 29.99
C ALA A 486 10.34 -11.99 29.29
N LEU A 487 11.10 -13.06 29.08
CA LEU A 487 10.60 -14.27 28.44
C LEU A 487 10.18 -15.31 29.50
N LEU A 488 11.02 -15.56 30.50
CA LEU A 488 10.80 -16.69 31.42
C LEU A 488 9.70 -16.42 32.47
N SER A 489 9.29 -15.17 32.67
CA SER A 489 8.10 -14.84 33.49
C SER A 489 6.81 -15.47 32.96
N ALA A 490 6.77 -15.85 31.67
CA ALA A 490 5.67 -16.59 31.06
C ALA A 490 5.43 -17.98 31.66
N LEU A 491 6.39 -18.52 32.43
CA LEU A 491 6.23 -19.78 33.15
C LEU A 491 5.42 -19.63 34.44
N GLU A 492 5.10 -18.40 34.86
CA GLU A 492 4.43 -18.08 36.12
C GLU A 492 5.14 -18.74 37.32
N ASP A 493 4.43 -19.52 38.15
CA ASP A 493 5.04 -20.27 39.26
C ASP A 493 5.78 -21.53 38.78
N ALA A 494 5.25 -22.20 37.75
CA ALA A 494 5.85 -23.30 37.01
C ALA A 494 4.96 -23.69 35.81
N ALA A 495 5.57 -24.13 34.72
CA ALA A 495 4.84 -24.63 33.55
C ALA A 495 5.43 -25.94 33.01
N HIS A 496 4.58 -26.78 32.44
CA HIS A 496 5.06 -27.99 31.77
C HIS A 496 5.59 -27.64 30.39
N MET A 497 6.86 -27.94 30.15
CA MET A 497 7.54 -27.74 28.87
C MET A 497 7.93 -29.07 28.25
N ILE A 498 7.93 -29.14 26.92
CA ILE A 498 8.35 -30.34 26.22
C ILE A 498 9.87 -30.34 26.12
N GLU A 499 10.50 -31.46 26.45
CA GLU A 499 11.93 -31.63 26.30
C GLU A 499 12.35 -33.05 25.94
N ASN A 500 13.55 -33.19 25.38
CA ASN A 500 14.19 -34.46 25.10
C ASN A 500 15.70 -34.26 25.09
N HIS A 501 16.31 -34.34 26.27
CA HIS A 501 17.76 -34.21 26.40
C HIS A 501 18.33 -35.16 27.45
N GLN A 502 19.61 -35.42 27.26
CA GLN A 502 20.49 -36.09 28.22
C GLN A 502 21.88 -35.45 28.18
N ASP A 503 22.21 -34.77 27.07
CA ASP A 503 23.31 -33.83 27.02
C ASP A 503 22.92 -32.58 27.79
N MET A 504 23.78 -32.16 28.72
CA MET A 504 23.44 -31.14 29.71
C MET A 504 24.49 -30.04 29.79
N ILE A 505 24.01 -28.83 30.04
CA ILE A 505 24.83 -27.72 30.52
C ILE A 505 25.11 -28.01 32.00
N THR A 506 26.32 -28.47 32.30
CA THR A 506 26.72 -28.89 33.66
C THR A 506 27.39 -27.79 34.46
N ALA A 507 27.92 -26.77 33.79
CA ALA A 507 28.34 -25.52 34.41
C ALA A 507 27.89 -24.36 33.53
N LEU A 508 27.19 -23.40 34.11
CA LEU A 508 26.84 -22.16 33.41
C LEU A 508 28.09 -21.31 33.15
N PRO A 509 28.07 -20.48 32.10
CA PRO A 509 29.10 -19.47 31.90
C PRO A 509 29.26 -18.56 33.13
N PRO A 510 30.46 -18.01 33.40
CA PRO A 510 30.71 -17.18 34.58
C PRO A 510 29.76 -15.98 34.74
N ASP A 511 29.34 -15.38 33.63
CA ASP A 511 28.46 -14.19 33.60
C ASP A 511 26.98 -14.53 33.37
N ALA A 512 26.62 -15.82 33.37
CA ALA A 512 25.25 -16.24 33.15
C ALA A 512 24.40 -16.13 34.42
N VAL A 513 23.15 -15.71 34.23
CA VAL A 513 22.12 -15.71 35.26
C VAL A 513 21.21 -16.92 35.07
N LEU A 514 21.11 -17.78 36.08
CA LEU A 514 20.19 -18.91 36.07
C LEU A 514 18.73 -18.42 36.11
N LEU A 515 17.92 -18.85 35.13
CA LEU A 515 16.53 -18.43 34.99
C LEU A 515 15.52 -19.52 35.34
N ALA A 516 15.80 -20.79 35.09
CA ALA A 516 14.87 -21.86 35.43
C ALA A 516 15.58 -23.19 35.65
N SER A 517 14.91 -24.08 36.39
CA SER A 517 15.35 -25.43 36.71
C SER A 517 14.18 -26.42 36.63
N SER A 518 14.47 -27.71 36.53
CA SER A 518 13.50 -28.78 36.73
C SER A 518 13.80 -29.51 38.04
N GLY A 519 13.01 -30.53 38.37
CA GLY A 519 13.29 -31.38 39.53
C GLY A 519 14.60 -32.19 39.41
N ALA A 520 15.11 -32.39 38.19
CA ALA A 520 16.25 -33.26 37.92
C ALA A 520 17.47 -32.51 37.35
N VAL A 521 17.26 -31.35 36.71
CA VAL A 521 18.31 -30.58 36.03
C VAL A 521 18.25 -29.12 36.47
N GLU A 522 19.36 -28.64 37.02
CA GLU A 522 19.47 -27.28 37.53
C GLU A 522 19.46 -26.24 36.39
N ASN A 523 20.24 -26.46 35.33
CA ASN A 523 20.48 -25.47 34.28
C ASN A 523 19.49 -25.63 33.10
N GLN A 524 18.21 -25.42 33.36
CA GLN A 524 17.15 -25.53 32.34
C GLN A 524 17.00 -24.27 31.48
N ALA A 525 17.24 -23.09 32.07
CA ALA A 525 17.31 -21.84 31.33
C ALA A 525 18.31 -20.88 31.96
N PHE A 526 19.00 -20.09 31.14
CA PHE A 526 19.92 -19.05 31.59
C PHE A 526 19.90 -17.84 30.66
N ARG A 527 20.42 -16.70 31.14
CA ARG A 527 20.62 -15.48 30.36
C ARG A 527 22.06 -14.99 30.41
N LEU A 528 22.57 -14.51 29.29
CA LEU A 528 23.79 -13.73 29.11
C LEU A 528 23.38 -12.33 28.63
N GLY A 529 24.04 -11.27 29.13
CA GLY A 529 23.62 -9.91 28.80
C GLY A 529 22.17 -9.64 29.21
N ALA A 530 21.46 -8.73 28.56
CA ALA A 530 20.05 -8.50 28.80
C ALA A 530 19.14 -9.35 27.89
N HIS A 531 19.62 -9.78 26.72
CA HIS A 531 18.75 -10.28 25.65
C HIS A 531 19.07 -11.68 25.12
N VAL A 532 20.19 -12.30 25.56
CA VAL A 532 20.62 -13.63 25.07
C VAL A 532 20.22 -14.72 26.06
N ARG A 533 19.37 -15.66 25.64
CA ARG A 533 18.84 -16.73 26.51
C ARG A 533 19.06 -18.11 25.91
N GLY A 534 19.51 -19.05 26.75
CA GLY A 534 19.64 -20.47 26.40
C GLY A 534 18.65 -21.31 27.20
N LEU A 535 17.98 -22.25 26.53
CA LEU A 535 16.97 -23.16 27.06
C LEU A 535 17.34 -24.62 26.78
N GLN A 536 17.06 -25.54 27.70
CA GLN A 536 17.13 -26.99 27.46
C GLN A 536 15.79 -27.57 26.96
N PHE A 537 14.68 -26.91 27.27
CA PHE A 537 13.34 -27.28 26.82
C PHE A 537 12.93 -26.56 25.53
N HIS A 538 11.86 -27.06 24.89
CA HIS A 538 11.44 -26.69 23.55
C HIS A 538 10.08 -25.95 23.54
N PRO A 539 10.07 -24.60 23.60
CA PRO A 539 8.83 -23.83 23.44
C PRO A 539 8.22 -23.95 22.03
N GLU A 540 8.99 -24.37 21.03
CA GLU A 540 8.55 -24.61 19.66
C GLU A 540 7.85 -25.96 19.44
N VAL A 541 7.83 -26.84 20.44
CA VAL A 541 7.30 -28.21 20.34
C VAL A 541 6.04 -28.37 21.22
N GLY A 542 4.94 -28.81 20.61
CA GLY A 542 3.69 -29.16 21.29
C GLY A 542 3.46 -30.67 21.41
N ALA A 543 2.32 -31.07 21.98
CA ALA A 543 2.03 -32.49 22.21
C ALA A 543 2.03 -33.33 20.92
N GLU A 544 1.50 -32.80 19.81
CA GLU A 544 1.43 -33.50 18.51
C GLU A 544 2.81 -33.75 17.90
N ASP A 545 3.81 -32.94 18.25
CA ASP A 545 5.17 -33.11 17.75
C ASP A 545 5.87 -34.35 18.32
N LEU A 546 5.43 -34.80 19.50
CA LEU A 546 5.91 -36.04 20.12
C LEU A 546 5.42 -37.29 19.37
N GLU A 547 4.36 -37.20 18.55
CA GLU A 547 3.93 -38.33 17.70
C GLU A 547 5.00 -38.73 16.68
N ARG A 548 5.87 -37.79 16.33
CA ARG A 548 6.99 -37.99 15.41
C ARG A 548 8.22 -38.58 16.11
N TRP A 549 8.20 -38.68 17.45
CA TRP A 549 9.30 -39.28 18.19
C TRP A 549 9.21 -40.80 18.10
N GLN A 550 10.23 -41.41 17.51
CA GLN A 550 10.28 -42.87 17.39
C GLN A 550 10.55 -43.49 18.77
N GLU A 551 10.00 -44.69 18.97
CA GLU A 551 10.47 -45.59 20.02
C GLU A 551 11.93 -45.95 19.71
N PRO A 552 12.85 -45.85 20.67
CA PRO A 552 14.23 -46.23 20.45
C PRO A 552 14.31 -47.72 20.08
N THR A 553 15.14 -48.06 19.09
CA THR A 553 15.31 -49.43 18.57
C THR A 553 15.81 -50.42 19.63
N THR A 554 16.39 -49.90 20.71
CA THR A 554 16.73 -50.61 21.95
C THR A 554 16.36 -49.72 23.14
N ARG A 555 15.51 -50.21 24.06
CA ARG A 555 15.11 -49.47 25.27
C ARG A 555 16.24 -49.52 26.29
N ALA A 556 16.78 -48.36 26.65
CA ALA A 556 17.70 -48.23 27.78
C ALA A 556 16.93 -48.31 29.11
N GLU A 557 17.64 -48.59 30.21
CA GLU A 557 17.05 -48.53 31.55
C GLU A 557 16.57 -47.09 31.83
N GLY A 558 15.26 -46.91 32.03
CA GLY A 558 14.62 -45.61 32.25
C GLY A 558 13.84 -45.03 31.06
N ASP A 559 13.88 -45.64 29.87
CA ASP A 559 13.08 -45.18 28.74
C ASP A 559 11.57 -45.47 28.94
N ARG A 560 10.77 -44.41 28.95
CA ARG A 560 9.29 -44.47 29.03
C ARG A 560 8.66 -44.66 27.64
N PRO A 561 7.53 -45.38 27.53
CA PRO A 561 6.82 -45.52 26.26
C PRO A 561 6.38 -44.17 25.69
N VAL A 562 6.56 -43.95 24.38
CA VAL A 562 6.16 -42.72 23.68
C VAL A 562 4.67 -42.44 23.85
N ALA A 563 3.83 -43.49 23.88
CA ALA A 563 2.39 -43.34 24.11
C ALA A 563 2.04 -42.74 25.48
N GLU A 564 2.85 -43.03 26.52
CA GLU A 564 2.67 -42.46 27.86
C GLU A 564 3.09 -40.99 27.87
N LEU A 565 4.25 -40.68 27.27
CA LEU A 565 4.75 -39.31 27.13
C LEU A 565 3.80 -38.43 26.33
N LEU A 566 3.20 -38.96 25.27
CA LEU A 566 2.21 -38.28 24.44
C LEU A 566 0.93 -37.99 25.23
N ALA A 567 0.46 -38.95 26.04
CA ALA A 567 -0.72 -38.75 26.87
C ALA A 567 -0.51 -37.65 27.92
N GLU A 568 0.66 -37.61 28.55
CA GLU A 568 1.04 -36.56 29.49
C GLU A 568 1.18 -35.19 28.81
N ALA A 569 1.87 -35.12 27.68
CA ALA A 569 2.01 -33.90 26.90
C ALA A 569 0.64 -33.33 26.50
N ARG A 570 -0.29 -34.18 26.02
CA ARG A 570 -1.67 -33.76 25.68
C ARG A 570 -2.44 -33.25 26.89
N ALA A 571 -2.21 -33.80 28.08
CA ALA A 571 -2.89 -33.37 29.29
C ALA A 571 -2.49 -31.95 29.74
N VAL A 572 -1.30 -31.48 29.33
CA VAL A 572 -0.76 -30.16 29.71
C VAL A 572 -0.55 -29.23 28.51
N ASP A 573 -1.01 -29.61 27.32
CA ASP A 573 -0.71 -28.91 26.05
C ASP A 573 -1.22 -27.47 26.03
N GLU A 574 -2.39 -27.20 26.63
CA GLU A 574 -2.92 -25.83 26.74
C GLU A 574 -2.02 -24.93 27.60
N VAL A 575 -1.48 -25.46 28.70
CA VAL A 575 -0.58 -24.72 29.59
C VAL A 575 0.76 -24.48 28.89
N ASN A 576 1.31 -25.54 28.29
CA ASN A 576 2.54 -25.47 27.52
C ASN A 576 2.44 -24.46 26.37
N THR A 577 1.37 -24.51 25.58
CA THR A 577 1.14 -23.63 24.44
C THR A 577 1.00 -22.18 24.87
N ARG A 578 0.30 -21.91 25.98
CA ARG A 578 0.13 -20.55 26.51
C ARG A 578 1.46 -19.95 26.95
N ALA A 579 2.23 -20.68 27.76
CA ALA A 579 3.54 -20.24 28.22
C ALA A 579 4.47 -20.01 27.02
N SER A 580 4.53 -20.97 26.10
CA SER A 580 5.40 -20.89 24.91
C SER A 580 5.04 -19.73 23.98
N ARG A 581 3.75 -19.45 23.78
CA ARG A 581 3.30 -18.31 22.96
C ARG A 581 3.64 -16.97 23.61
N ALA A 582 3.49 -16.87 24.94
CA ALA A 582 3.90 -15.68 25.68
C ALA A 582 5.41 -15.46 25.59
N MET A 583 6.23 -16.52 25.70
CA MET A 583 7.68 -16.44 25.46
C MET A 583 8.01 -15.95 24.04
N ALA A 584 7.33 -16.49 23.01
CA ALA A 584 7.54 -16.09 21.62
C ALA A 584 7.17 -14.61 21.39
N ALA A 585 6.05 -14.14 21.96
CA ALA A 585 5.63 -12.74 21.86
C ALA A 585 6.61 -11.79 22.58
N ALA A 586 7.12 -12.19 23.76
CA ALA A 586 8.13 -11.42 24.47
C ALA A 586 9.46 -11.33 23.70
N PHE A 587 9.90 -12.45 23.11
CA PHE A 587 11.07 -12.46 22.23
C PHE A 587 10.88 -11.55 21.01
N ALA A 588 9.73 -11.65 20.33
CA ALA A 588 9.42 -10.79 19.18
C ALA A 588 9.42 -9.30 19.57
N ALA A 589 8.92 -8.95 20.76
CA ALA A 589 8.98 -7.57 21.26
C ALA A 589 10.42 -7.06 21.41
N GLU A 590 11.34 -7.87 21.92
CA GLU A 590 12.76 -7.51 21.99
C GLU A 590 13.39 -7.35 20.61
N VAL A 591 13.07 -8.23 19.65
CA VAL A 591 13.54 -8.13 18.25
C VAL A 591 13.07 -6.82 17.61
N ARG A 592 11.79 -6.46 17.77
CA ARG A 592 11.26 -5.17 17.28
C ARG A 592 11.93 -3.99 17.97
N ALA A 593 12.21 -4.07 19.27
CA ALA A 593 12.92 -3.01 19.98
C ALA A 593 14.37 -2.84 19.47
N ALA A 594 15.08 -3.94 19.20
CA ALA A 594 16.42 -3.92 18.63
C ALA A 594 16.45 -3.34 17.20
N ALA A 595 15.40 -3.59 16.40
CA ALA A 595 15.22 -2.94 15.12
C ALA A 595 15.10 -1.43 15.26
N HIS A 596 14.19 -0.96 16.12
CA HIS A 596 14.00 0.48 16.38
C HIS A 596 15.25 1.16 16.96
N ALA A 597 16.03 0.48 17.81
CA ALA A 597 17.23 1.06 18.39
C ALA A 597 18.34 1.29 17.34
N ARG A 598 18.50 0.38 16.38
CA ARG A 598 19.45 0.56 15.26
C ARG A 598 19.08 1.71 14.35
N THR A 599 17.79 1.86 14.06
CA THR A 599 17.31 2.95 13.21
C THR A 599 17.50 4.30 13.87
N ALA A 600 17.27 4.40 15.19
CA ALA A 600 17.52 5.61 15.97
C ALA A 600 19.01 5.94 16.16
N GLY A 601 19.88 4.94 16.32
CA GLY A 601 21.33 5.13 16.51
C GLY A 601 22.07 5.64 15.27
N GLY A 602 21.60 5.27 14.07
CA GLY A 602 22.17 5.76 12.80
C GLY A 602 21.92 7.26 12.54
N ALA A 603 20.88 7.85 13.13
CA ALA A 603 20.52 9.25 12.96
C ALA A 603 21.35 10.23 13.82
N ALA A 604 22.12 9.73 14.81
CA ALA A 604 22.92 10.56 15.70
C ALA A 604 24.40 10.71 15.28
N SER A 605 24.84 9.99 14.23
CA SER A 605 26.22 9.99 13.73
C SER A 605 26.44 10.64 12.37
N THR A 606 25.44 11.37 11.86
CA THR A 606 25.51 12.21 10.66
C THR A 606 25.24 13.66 11.03
#